data_AF-A0ABD5DFC4-F1
#
_entry.id   AF-A0ABD5DFC4-F1
#
_cell.length_a   1.000
_cell.length_b   1.000
_cell.length_c   1.000
_cell.angle_alpha   90.00
_cell.angle_beta   90.00
_cell.angle_gamma   90.00
#
_symmetry.space_group_name_H-M   'P 1'
#
loop_
_entity.id
_entity.type
_entity.pdbx_description
1 polymer ?
#
loop_
_entity_poly.entity_id
_entity_poly.type
_entity_poly.pdbx_seq_one_letter_code
_entity_poly.pdbx_strand_id
1 'polypeptide(L)'
;AYLTRKGYAGRECLTLTTSHKTGGVVYRAGDVAVPLYDESGTLVNLQLINAEGLKRTLKGGQVKGACHLIDGQKQAGKRLWIAEG
;
A
#
# COMPACT_ATOMS: atom_id res chain seq x y z
N ALA A 1 9.60 -5.08 -11.68
CA ALA A 1 8.76 -4.86 -10.49
C ALA A 1 7.59 -3.94 -10.83
N TYR A 2 6.51 -3.94 -10.03
CA TYR A 2 5.31 -3.12 -10.28
C TYR A 2 5.63 -1.63 -10.47
N LEU A 3 6.40 -1.03 -9.54
CA LEU A 3 6.74 0.39 -9.58
C LEU A 3 7.59 0.79 -10.79
N THR A 4 8.51 -0.06 -11.23
CA THR A 4 9.32 0.17 -12.45
C THR A 4 8.42 0.39 -13.66
N ARG A 5 7.39 -0.45 -13.85
CA ARG A 5 6.45 -0.31 -14.97
C ARG A 5 5.50 0.88 -14.83
N LYS A 6 5.37 1.43 -13.63
CA LYS A 6 4.64 2.66 -13.36
C LYS A 6 5.51 3.92 -13.50
N GLY A 7 6.77 3.78 -13.90
CA GLY A 7 7.71 4.90 -14.04
C GLY A 7 8.37 5.34 -12.73
N TYR A 8 8.26 4.54 -11.67
CA TYR A 8 8.74 4.87 -10.31
C TYR A 8 9.91 3.97 -9.88
N ALA A 9 10.82 3.65 -10.79
CA ALA A 9 11.90 2.68 -10.52
C ALA A 9 12.83 3.05 -9.34
N GLY A 10 12.96 4.35 -9.03
CA GLY A 10 13.79 4.85 -7.91
C GLY A 10 13.02 5.16 -6.63
N ARG A 11 11.72 4.88 -6.56
CA ARG A 11 10.94 5.10 -5.34
C ARG A 11 11.14 3.92 -4.38
N GLU A 12 11.55 4.22 -3.16
CA GLU A 12 11.55 3.24 -2.09
C GLU A 12 10.11 2.83 -1.77
N CYS A 13 9.90 1.53 -1.56
CA CYS A 13 8.63 0.98 -1.12
C CYS A 13 8.86 -0.29 -0.32
N LEU A 14 7.93 -0.62 0.56
CA LEU A 14 7.97 -1.91 1.24
C LEU A 14 7.60 -3.01 0.27
N THR A 15 8.37 -4.09 0.29
CA THR A 15 8.09 -5.30 -0.48
C THR A 15 8.01 -6.50 0.45
N LEU A 16 7.22 -7.49 0.06
CA LEU A 16 7.19 -8.77 0.76
C LEU A 16 8.56 -9.44 0.71
N THR A 17 8.99 -10.01 1.83
CA THR A 17 10.21 -10.84 1.91
C THR A 17 9.91 -12.32 1.64
N THR A 18 8.66 -12.73 1.83
CA THR A 18 8.16 -14.10 1.61
C THR A 18 6.83 -14.07 0.87
N SER A 19 6.45 -15.18 0.22
CA SER A 19 5.15 -15.28 -0.45
C SER A 19 3.98 -15.19 0.53
N HIS A 20 2.87 -14.59 0.10
CA HIS A 20 1.63 -14.51 0.86
C HIS A 20 0.41 -14.76 -0.05
N LYS A 21 -0.62 -15.43 0.46
CA LYS A 21 -1.87 -15.69 -0.29
C LYS A 21 -3.06 -15.02 0.39
N THR A 22 -3.76 -14.16 -0.32
CA THR A 22 -4.99 -13.51 0.16
C THR A 22 -5.97 -13.26 -0.99
N GLY A 23 -7.28 -13.38 -0.72
CA GLY A 23 -8.32 -13.09 -1.70
C GLY A 23 -8.20 -13.87 -3.02
N GLY A 24 -7.70 -15.11 -2.96
CA GLY A 24 -7.47 -15.96 -4.13
C GLY A 24 -6.18 -15.67 -4.91
N VAL A 25 -5.41 -14.66 -4.51
CA VAL A 25 -4.20 -14.20 -5.20
C VAL A 25 -2.96 -14.62 -4.42
N VAL A 26 -1.93 -15.08 -5.12
CA VAL A 26 -0.60 -15.34 -4.56
C VAL A 26 0.31 -14.16 -4.87
N TYR A 27 0.87 -13.57 -3.82
CA TYR A 27 1.89 -12.54 -3.86
C TYR A 27 3.25 -13.17 -3.52
N ARG A 28 4.30 -12.75 -4.19
CA ARG A 28 5.65 -13.30 -4.09
C ARG A 28 6.57 -12.35 -3.34
N ALA A 29 7.74 -12.85 -2.93
CA ALA A 29 8.80 -11.97 -2.46
C ALA A 29 9.12 -10.93 -3.56
N GLY A 30 9.28 -9.66 -3.16
CA GLY A 30 9.46 -8.52 -4.06
C GLY A 30 8.16 -7.87 -4.58
N ASP A 31 6.98 -8.46 -4.35
CA ASP A 31 5.72 -7.77 -4.58
C ASP A 31 5.51 -6.66 -3.53
N VAL A 32 4.78 -5.60 -3.91
CA VAL A 32 4.66 -4.38 -3.10
C VAL A 32 3.69 -4.59 -1.96
N ALA A 33 4.04 -4.07 -0.78
CA ALA A 33 3.18 -3.95 0.38
C ALA A 33 2.99 -2.47 0.74
N VAL A 34 1.75 -1.99 0.68
CA VAL A 34 1.40 -0.61 1.02
C VAL A 34 0.77 -0.59 2.42
N PRO A 35 1.40 0.06 3.41
CA PRO A 35 0.84 0.17 4.75
C PRO A 35 -0.33 1.15 4.77
N LEU A 36 -1.44 0.73 5.38
CA LEU A 36 -2.65 1.52 5.53
C LEU A 36 -2.85 1.89 7.00
N TYR A 37 -2.99 3.19 7.25
CA TYR A 37 -3.13 3.77 8.57
C TYR A 37 -4.51 4.40 8.75
N ASP A 38 -5.03 4.38 9.97
CA ASP A 38 -6.20 5.17 10.35
C ASP A 38 -5.85 6.64 10.61
N GLU A 39 -6.82 7.43 11.06
CA GLU A 39 -6.63 8.85 11.36
C GLU A 39 -5.70 9.12 12.54
N SER A 40 -5.54 8.15 13.45
CA SER A 40 -4.60 8.23 14.57
C SER A 40 -3.15 7.93 14.17
N GLY A 41 -2.93 7.45 12.94
CA GLY A 41 -1.63 6.98 12.48
C GLY A 41 -1.32 5.54 12.88
N THR A 42 -2.31 4.79 13.37
CA THR A 42 -2.15 3.37 13.68
C THR A 42 -2.17 2.54 12.41
N LEU A 43 -1.24 1.59 12.26
CA LEU A 43 -1.25 0.64 11.15
C LEU A 43 -2.44 -0.32 11.32
N VAL A 44 -3.41 -0.27 10.40
CA VAL A 44 -4.65 -1.04 10.51
C VAL A 44 -4.83 -2.08 9.40
N ASN A 45 -4.05 -2.00 8.32
CA ASN A 45 -4.05 -2.99 7.24
C ASN A 45 -2.82 -2.87 6.33
N LEU A 46 -2.63 -3.85 5.45
CA LEU A 46 -1.73 -3.77 4.30
C LEU A 46 -2.52 -3.98 3.00
N GLN A 47 -2.21 -3.20 1.97
CA GLN A 47 -2.61 -3.49 0.60
C GLN A 47 -1.43 -4.08 -0.16
N LEU A 48 -1.59 -5.30 -0.66
CA LEU A 48 -0.58 -5.96 -1.48
C LEU A 48 -0.84 -5.66 -2.96
N ILE A 49 0.23 -5.46 -3.73
CA ILE A 49 0.18 -5.23 -5.18
C ILE A 49 1.19 -6.14 -5.86
N ASN A 50 0.71 -7.03 -6.72
CA ASN A 50 1.58 -7.97 -7.39
C ASN A 50 2.21 -7.40 -8.68
N ALA A 51 3.08 -8.19 -9.29
CA ALA A 51 3.69 -7.87 -10.58
C ALA A 51 2.70 -7.71 -11.75
N GLU A 52 1.40 -7.98 -11.65
CA GLU A 52 0.41 -7.67 -12.69
C GLU A 52 -0.41 -6.41 -12.33
N GLY A 53 -0.20 -5.84 -11.14
CA GLY A 53 -0.96 -4.72 -10.62
C GLY A 53 -2.27 -5.11 -9.93
N LEU A 54 -2.47 -6.40 -9.67
CA LEU A 54 -3.61 -6.88 -8.90
C LEU A 54 -3.43 -6.50 -7.43
N LYS A 55 -4.46 -5.90 -6.85
CA LYS A 55 -4.44 -5.36 -5.49
C LYS A 55 -5.39 -6.12 -4.58
N ARG A 56 -4.95 -6.46 -3.37
CA ARG A 56 -5.82 -6.99 -2.30
C ARG A 56 -5.37 -6.43 -0.96
N THR A 57 -6.32 -6.09 -0.11
CA THR A 57 -6.05 -5.86 1.31
C THR A 57 -5.95 -7.20 2.04
N LEU A 58 -5.30 -7.20 3.22
CA LEU A 58 -5.32 -8.39 4.07
C LEU A 58 -6.72 -8.60 4.65
N LYS A 59 -7.13 -9.86 4.68
CA LYS A 59 -8.41 -10.26 5.26
C LYS A 59 -8.42 -9.92 6.76
N GLY A 60 -9.50 -9.30 7.22
CA GLY A 60 -9.69 -8.92 8.62
C GLY A 60 -9.10 -7.57 9.01
N GLY A 61 -8.27 -6.95 8.16
CA GLY A 61 -7.80 -5.58 8.38
C GLY A 61 -8.84 -4.53 8.01
N GLN A 62 -8.71 -3.33 8.57
CA GLN A 62 -9.61 -2.21 8.29
C GLN A 62 -9.47 -1.73 6.83
N VAL A 63 -10.58 -1.36 6.20
CA VAL A 63 -10.58 -0.76 4.85
C VAL A 63 -11.16 0.66 4.90
N LYS A 64 -12.34 0.83 5.49
CA LYS A 64 -12.96 2.14 5.66
C LYS A 64 -12.12 3.01 6.60
N GLY A 65 -11.82 4.24 6.19
CA GLY A 65 -11.01 5.18 6.99
C GLY A 65 -9.51 4.87 7.01
N ALA A 66 -9.06 3.86 6.26
CA ALA A 66 -7.64 3.53 6.15
C ALA A 66 -7.04 4.22 4.91
N CYS A 67 -5.82 4.75 5.02
CA CYS A 67 -5.13 5.45 3.93
C CYS A 67 -3.62 5.24 3.98
N HIS A 68 -2.95 5.44 2.85
CA HIS A 68 -1.49 5.53 2.79
C HIS A 68 -1.10 6.98 2.54
N LEU A 69 -0.12 7.49 3.29
CA LEU A 69 0.44 8.81 3.08
C LEU A 69 1.79 8.67 2.34
N ILE A 70 1.89 9.30 1.17
CA ILE A 70 3.13 9.36 0.41
C ILE A 70 3.81 10.67 0.78
N ASP A 71 4.96 10.59 1.44
CA ASP A 71 5.81 11.70 1.89
C ASP A 71 5.09 12.76 2.77
N GLY A 72 5.56 12.95 4.00
CA GLY A 72 5.12 14.03 4.89
C GLY A 72 4.13 13.62 5.99
N GLN A 73 3.29 14.57 6.43
CA GLN A 73 2.35 14.41 7.54
C GLN A 73 1.03 15.15 7.24
N LYS A 74 -0.10 14.64 7.75
CA LYS A 74 -1.36 15.38 7.73
C LYS A 74 -1.23 16.59 8.65
N GLN A 75 -1.27 17.80 8.09
CA GLN A 75 -1.12 19.05 8.83
C GLN A 75 -2.28 19.99 8.54
N ALA A 76 -2.91 20.49 9.60
CA ALA A 76 -3.99 21.46 9.48
C ALA A 76 -3.52 22.74 8.78
N GLY A 77 -4.36 23.30 7.92
CA GLY A 77 -4.04 24.53 7.18
C GLY A 77 -3.03 24.36 6.03
N LYS A 78 -2.56 23.12 5.75
CA LYS A 78 -1.76 22.80 4.56
C LYS A 78 -2.62 22.10 3.52
N ARG A 79 -2.23 22.26 2.25
CA ARG A 79 -2.93 21.60 1.13
C ARG A 79 -2.66 20.10 1.17
N LEU A 80 -3.74 19.32 1.13
CA LEU A 80 -3.69 17.86 0.97
C LEU A 80 -4.11 17.51 -0.47
N TRP A 81 -3.32 16.67 -1.12
CA TRP A 81 -3.67 16.08 -2.41
C TRP A 81 -4.16 14.65 -2.17
N ILE A 82 -5.32 14.31 -2.73
CA ILE A 82 -5.94 12.99 -2.56
C ILE A 82 -6.06 12.35 -3.94
N ALA A 83 -5.63 11.10 -4.05
CA ALA A 83 -5.79 10.28 -5.24
C ALA A 83 -6.43 8.93 -4.85
N GLU A 84 -7.18 8.34 -5.78
CA GLU A 84 -7.68 6.98 -5.64
C GLU A 84 -6.57 5.97 -5.97
N GLY A 85 -6.39 5.01 -5.08
CA GLY A 85 -5.32 4.02 -5.10
C GLY A 85 -5.69 2.73 -5.79
#